data_AF-A0A6L2MTF1-F1
#
_entry.id   AF-A0A6L2MTF1-F1
#
_cell.length_a   1.000
_cell.length_b   1.000
_cell.length_c   1.000
_cell.angle_alpha   90.00
_cell.angle_beta   90.00
_cell.angle_gamma   90.00
#
_symmetry.space_group_name_H-M   'P 1'
#
loop_
_entity.id
_entity.type
_entity.pdbx_description
1 polymer ?
#
loop_
_entity_poly.entity_id
_entity_poly.type
_entity_poly.pdbx_seq_one_letter_code
_entity_poly.pdbx_strand_id
1 'polypeptide(L)'
;MYIFKSFHGTPSVFDRLMKSYNGCNAILIKSCKEMEGSYIDYVSNQLKRPVFLIGPVVPEPHTGELDKKWTNWLSQFGSKSVIYCSFGSETFLTDDQIKELALGLELTGLPFFLLVMLPLKGDQLLNSKLMAMEGRVGVEVNRRDEDGYFGKEDVFEAVKSITYEVDKEPAKSVRENHKKCKDFMQNNEIQNKYITDLIEKLQSLSHKTIY
;
A
#
# COMPACT_ATOMS: atom_id res chain seq x y z
N MET A 1 -17.50 13.14 3.04
CA MET A 1 -16.05 12.96 2.74
C MET A 1 -15.30 14.21 3.21
N TYR A 2 -14.40 14.08 4.21
CA TYR A 2 -13.71 15.21 4.86
C TYR A 2 -12.97 16.13 3.89
N ILE A 3 -12.50 15.58 2.76
CA ILE A 3 -11.67 16.29 1.78
C ILE A 3 -12.37 17.52 1.15
N PHE A 4 -13.70 17.48 0.98
CA PHE A 4 -14.49 18.57 0.38
C PHE A 4 -15.06 19.53 1.43
N LYS A 5 -14.86 19.26 2.72
CA LYS A 5 -15.46 20.06 3.78
C LYS A 5 -14.54 21.23 4.12
N SER A 6 -15.11 22.44 4.10
CA SER A 6 -14.49 23.64 4.67
C SER A 6 -14.77 23.71 6.17
N PHE A 7 -13.77 24.14 6.95
CA PHE A 7 -13.91 24.39 8.39
C PHE A 7 -13.52 25.84 8.68
N HIS A 8 -14.35 26.53 9.48
CA HIS A 8 -14.08 27.90 9.92
C HIS A 8 -13.76 28.90 8.79
N GLY A 9 -14.37 28.73 7.62
CA GLY A 9 -14.14 29.60 6.45
C GLY A 9 -12.79 29.39 5.74
N THR A 10 -12.02 28.37 6.13
CA THR A 10 -10.78 28.01 5.45
C THR A 10 -11.05 27.16 4.19
N PRO A 11 -10.23 27.26 3.13
CA PRO A 11 -10.38 26.38 1.96
C PRO A 11 -10.34 24.90 2.35
N SER A 12 -11.15 24.08 1.69
CA SER A 12 -11.16 22.63 1.94
C SER A 12 -9.81 21.98 1.58
N VAL A 13 -9.61 20.71 1.95
CA VAL A 13 -8.43 19.97 1.48
C VAL A 13 -8.42 19.91 -0.04
N PHE A 14 -9.58 19.68 -0.67
CA PHE A 14 -9.73 19.67 -2.11
C PHE A 14 -9.34 21.02 -2.74
N ASP A 15 -9.82 22.14 -2.21
CA ASP A 15 -9.49 23.47 -2.74
C ASP A 15 -7.99 23.75 -2.66
N ARG A 16 -7.35 23.36 -1.55
CA ARG A 16 -5.90 23.49 -1.36
C ARG A 16 -5.12 22.63 -2.35
N LEU A 17 -5.53 21.38 -2.53
CA LEU A 17 -4.92 20.48 -3.52
C LEU A 17 -5.08 21.02 -4.93
N MET A 18 -6.27 21.49 -5.31
CA MET A 18 -6.51 22.08 -6.63
C MET A 18 -5.71 23.37 -6.86
N LYS A 19 -5.54 24.20 -5.83
CA LYS A 19 -4.71 25.40 -5.92
C LYS A 19 -3.23 25.04 -6.12
N SER A 20 -2.70 24.09 -5.34
CA SER A 20 -1.33 23.58 -5.51
C SER A 20 -1.12 22.96 -6.88
N TYR A 21 -2.09 22.16 -7.32
CA TYR A 21 -2.12 21.55 -8.66
C TYR A 21 -2.08 22.62 -9.77
N ASN A 22 -2.92 23.66 -9.69
CA ASN A 22 -2.96 24.70 -10.73
C ASN A 22 -1.69 25.58 -10.75
N GLY A 23 -1.05 25.74 -9.60
CA GLY A 23 0.17 26.54 -9.43
C GLY A 23 1.47 25.83 -9.82
N CYS A 24 1.47 24.51 -10.04
CA CYS A 24 2.68 23.78 -10.39
C CYS A 24 2.95 23.78 -11.91
N ASN A 25 4.23 23.71 -12.29
CA ASN A 25 4.66 23.57 -13.69
C ASN A 25 4.63 22.12 -14.18
N ALA A 26 4.75 21.16 -13.26
CA ALA A 26 4.73 19.73 -13.52
C ALA A 26 4.34 18.98 -12.24
N ILE A 27 3.92 17.73 -12.40
CA ILE A 27 3.42 16.87 -11.31
C ILE A 27 4.24 15.59 -11.30
N LEU A 28 4.80 15.27 -10.14
CA LEU A 28 5.49 14.02 -9.91
C LEU A 28 4.54 13.07 -9.17
N ILE A 29 4.33 11.88 -9.73
CA ILE A 29 3.50 10.85 -9.14
C ILE A 29 4.39 9.65 -8.81
N LYS A 30 4.40 9.26 -7.53
CA LYS A 30 5.01 8.01 -7.07
C LYS A 30 4.15 6.82 -7.48
N SER A 31 4.27 6.43 -8.74
CA SER A 31 3.63 5.26 -9.32
C SER A 31 4.37 4.85 -10.61
N CYS A 32 3.94 3.75 -11.23
CA CYS A 32 4.51 3.18 -12.43
C CYS A 32 3.41 2.65 -13.38
N LYS A 33 3.67 2.69 -14.69
CA LYS A 33 2.70 2.24 -15.69
C LYS A 33 2.41 0.74 -15.63
N GLU A 34 3.38 -0.05 -15.16
CA GLU A 34 3.27 -1.49 -15.02
C GLU A 34 2.19 -1.89 -14.00
N MET A 35 1.90 -1.03 -13.02
CA MET A 35 0.88 -1.28 -12.00
C MET A 35 -0.42 -0.54 -12.27
N GLU A 36 -0.35 0.73 -12.70
CA GLU A 36 -1.52 1.62 -12.72
C GLU A 36 -1.72 2.33 -14.07
N GLY A 37 -1.20 1.75 -15.17
CA GLY A 37 -1.09 2.43 -16.47
C GLY A 37 -2.38 3.09 -16.97
N SER A 38 -3.51 2.38 -16.96
CA SER A 38 -4.80 2.91 -17.40
C SER A 38 -5.29 4.08 -16.54
N TYR A 39 -5.12 3.98 -15.22
CA TYR A 39 -5.46 5.02 -14.26
C TYR A 39 -4.55 6.24 -14.41
N ILE A 40 -3.26 6.02 -14.60
CA ILE A 40 -2.28 7.08 -14.88
C ILE A 40 -2.61 7.79 -16.18
N ASP A 41 -2.96 7.06 -17.24
CA ASP A 41 -3.31 7.66 -18.53
C ASP A 41 -4.59 8.48 -18.41
N TYR A 42 -5.61 7.97 -17.72
CA TYR A 42 -6.82 8.71 -17.42
C TYR A 42 -6.53 10.00 -16.65
N VAL A 43 -5.80 9.91 -15.53
CA VAL A 43 -5.43 11.05 -14.70
C VAL A 43 -4.62 12.04 -15.52
N SER A 44 -3.55 11.60 -16.18
CA SER A 44 -2.68 12.46 -16.99
C SER A 44 -3.43 13.20 -18.09
N ASN A 45 -4.44 12.59 -18.72
CA ASN A 45 -5.29 13.26 -19.71
C ASN A 45 -6.18 14.34 -19.11
N GLN A 46 -6.62 14.18 -17.85
CA GLN A 46 -7.34 15.24 -17.13
C GLN A 46 -6.40 16.34 -16.67
N LEU A 47 -5.15 15.99 -16.35
CA LEU A 47 -4.17 16.93 -15.87
C LEU A 47 -3.59 17.73 -17.05
N LYS A 48 -3.94 19.00 -17.19
CA LYS A 48 -3.42 19.90 -18.25
C LYS A 48 -1.96 20.36 -18.01
N ARG A 49 -1.14 19.49 -17.42
CA ARG A 49 0.25 19.74 -17.00
C ARG A 49 1.10 18.51 -17.29
N PRO A 50 2.42 18.66 -17.51
CA PRO A 50 3.34 17.52 -17.57
C PRO A 50 3.24 16.66 -16.30
N VAL A 51 3.05 15.35 -16.48
CA VAL A 51 3.03 14.34 -15.42
C VAL A 51 4.26 13.45 -15.56
N PHE A 52 4.99 13.27 -14.47
CA PHE A 52 6.19 12.45 -14.39
C PHE A 52 5.99 11.34 -13.36
N LEU A 53 6.08 10.11 -13.83
CA LEU A 53 6.14 8.95 -12.97
C LEU A 53 7.56 8.80 -12.43
N ILE A 54 7.68 8.58 -11.13
CA ILE A 54 8.97 8.37 -10.47
C ILE A 54 9.20 6.92 -10.06
N GLY A 55 8.32 6.01 -10.51
CA GLY A 55 8.38 4.60 -10.21
C GLY A 55 7.86 4.26 -8.81
N PRO A 56 8.01 3.00 -8.37
CA PRO A 56 7.55 2.56 -7.07
C PRO A 56 8.39 3.11 -5.90
N VAL A 57 9.59 3.65 -6.18
CA VAL A 57 10.56 4.23 -5.21
C VAL A 57 10.59 3.41 -3.91
N VAL A 58 10.99 2.15 -4.07
CA VAL A 58 11.06 1.20 -2.95
C VAL A 58 12.37 1.45 -2.22
N PRO A 59 12.35 1.74 -0.91
CA PRO A 59 13.58 1.89 -0.15
C PRO A 59 14.42 0.62 -0.20
N GLU A 60 15.73 0.79 -0.26
CA GLU A 60 16.66 -0.34 -0.09
C GLU A 60 16.37 -1.06 1.24
N PRO A 61 16.43 -2.40 1.26
CA PRO A 61 16.27 -3.14 2.50
C PRO A 61 17.26 -2.64 3.56
N HIS A 62 16.81 -2.51 4.80
CA HIS A 62 17.72 -2.19 5.90
C HIS A 62 18.80 -3.28 5.99
N THR A 63 20.05 -2.85 5.92
CA THR A 63 21.24 -3.73 6.01
C THR A 63 21.74 -3.92 7.44
N GLY A 64 21.07 -3.30 8.42
CA GLY A 64 21.42 -3.40 9.83
C GLY A 64 21.12 -4.80 10.39
N GLU A 65 21.90 -5.21 11.38
CA GLU A 65 21.60 -6.41 12.16
C GLU A 65 20.31 -6.21 12.95
N LEU A 66 19.42 -7.20 12.89
CA LEU A 66 18.22 -7.22 13.72
C LEU A 66 18.61 -7.43 15.18
N ASP A 67 18.01 -6.68 16.11
CA ASP A 67 18.26 -6.83 17.54
C ASP A 67 18.19 -8.31 17.96
N LYS A 68 19.17 -8.74 18.78
CA LYS A 68 19.30 -10.14 19.24
C LYS A 68 18.00 -10.70 19.82
N LYS A 69 17.20 -9.88 20.49
CA LYS A 69 15.88 -10.25 21.02
C LYS A 69 14.97 -10.79 19.92
N TRP A 70 14.83 -10.06 18.81
CA TRP A 70 13.94 -10.43 17.71
C TRP A 70 14.52 -11.55 16.88
N THR A 71 15.83 -11.54 16.65
CA THR A 71 16.54 -12.65 16.00
C THR A 71 16.31 -13.97 16.74
N ASN A 72 16.48 -13.99 18.07
CA ASN A 72 16.26 -15.18 18.90
C ASN A 72 14.79 -15.62 18.97
N TRP A 73 13.85 -14.68 18.90
CA TRP A 73 12.42 -15.02 18.89
C TRP A 73 12.01 -15.61 17.55
N LEU A 74 12.40 -14.98 16.44
CA LEU A 74 12.09 -15.44 15.08
C LEU A 74 12.74 -16.79 14.76
N SER A 75 13.94 -17.06 15.28
CA SER A 75 14.64 -18.33 15.05
C SER A 75 13.95 -19.56 15.63
N GLN A 76 12.93 -19.37 16.49
CA GLN A 76 12.15 -20.47 17.07
C GLN A 76 11.09 -21.02 16.10
N PHE A 77 10.81 -20.31 15.00
CA PHE A 77 9.73 -20.65 14.09
C PHE A 77 10.25 -21.00 12.69
N GLY A 78 9.49 -21.82 11.98
CA GLY A 78 9.82 -22.19 10.60
C GLY A 78 9.79 -21.00 9.65
N SER A 79 10.52 -21.08 8.54
CA SER A 79 10.45 -20.06 7.49
C SER A 79 8.99 -19.86 7.02
N LYS A 80 8.58 -18.59 6.83
CA LYS A 80 7.24 -18.20 6.36
C LYS A 80 6.07 -18.63 7.28
N SER A 81 6.33 -18.86 8.57
CA SER A 81 5.32 -19.30 9.54
C SER A 81 4.84 -18.23 10.53
N VAL A 82 5.51 -17.06 10.56
CA VAL A 82 5.16 -15.94 11.44
C VAL A 82 4.30 -14.93 10.70
N ILE A 83 3.16 -14.55 11.29
CA ILE A 83 2.29 -13.50 10.77
C ILE A 83 2.83 -12.14 11.24
N TYR A 84 3.07 -11.24 10.29
CA TYR A 84 3.32 -9.84 10.60
C TYR A 84 2.05 -9.03 10.33
N CYS A 85 1.41 -8.55 11.39
CA CYS A 85 0.22 -7.72 11.33
C CYS A 85 0.56 -6.30 11.76
N SER A 86 0.57 -5.38 10.79
CA SER A 86 0.88 -3.97 11.01
C SER A 86 -0.06 -3.10 10.19
N PHE A 87 -0.66 -2.14 10.86
CA PHE A 87 -1.64 -1.22 10.28
C PHE A 87 -1.05 0.14 9.92
N GLY A 88 0.28 0.26 9.99
CA GLY A 88 0.96 1.54 9.93
C GLY A 88 0.55 2.46 11.09
N SER A 89 0.94 3.73 11.01
CA SER A 89 0.52 4.76 11.97
C SER A 89 -0.92 5.26 11.74
N GLU A 90 -1.60 4.75 10.71
CA GLU A 90 -2.69 5.43 10.03
C GLU A 90 -3.92 4.54 9.76
N THR A 91 -4.35 3.72 10.72
CA THR A 91 -5.59 2.93 10.61
C THR A 91 -6.52 3.16 11.79
N PHE A 92 -7.84 3.06 11.55
CA PHE A 92 -8.87 3.14 12.59
C PHE A 92 -9.44 1.75 12.86
N LEU A 93 -9.15 1.20 14.03
CA LEU A 93 -9.90 0.09 14.61
C LEU A 93 -10.43 0.57 15.96
N THR A 94 -11.70 0.31 16.25
CA THR A 94 -12.22 0.46 17.61
C THR A 94 -11.57 -0.57 18.53
N ASP A 95 -11.63 -0.37 19.84
CA ASP A 95 -11.13 -1.36 20.80
C ASP A 95 -11.75 -2.75 20.57
N ASP A 96 -13.05 -2.78 20.24
CA ASP A 96 -13.74 -4.02 19.88
C ASP A 96 -13.17 -4.66 18.60
N GLN A 97 -12.87 -3.86 17.56
CA GLN A 97 -12.25 -4.39 16.33
C GLN A 97 -10.80 -4.84 16.54
N ILE A 98 -10.03 -4.18 17.42
CA ILE A 98 -8.69 -4.64 17.81
C ILE A 98 -8.80 -5.98 18.52
N LYS A 99 -9.81 -6.14 19.39
CA LYS A 99 -10.06 -7.40 20.10
C LYS A 99 -10.44 -8.51 19.13
N GLU A 100 -11.38 -8.28 18.21
CA GLU A 100 -11.75 -9.28 17.18
C GLU A 100 -10.55 -9.66 16.32
N LEU A 101 -9.72 -8.70 15.93
CA LEU A 101 -8.49 -8.97 15.20
C LEU A 101 -7.52 -9.86 15.99
N ALA A 102 -7.24 -9.50 17.25
CA ALA A 102 -6.32 -10.25 18.10
C ALA A 102 -6.83 -11.69 18.32
N LEU A 103 -8.13 -11.85 18.58
CA LEU A 103 -8.76 -13.15 18.71
C LEU A 103 -8.71 -13.95 17.40
N GLY A 104 -8.91 -13.31 16.25
CA GLY A 104 -8.83 -13.97 14.95
C GLY A 104 -7.43 -14.48 14.63
N LEU A 105 -6.40 -13.72 15.00
CA LEU A 105 -5.00 -14.16 14.90
C LEU A 105 -4.71 -15.29 15.90
N GLU A 106 -5.18 -15.20 17.13
CA GLU A 106 -5.04 -16.26 18.14
C GLU A 106 -5.66 -17.59 17.68
N LEU A 107 -6.82 -17.55 17.03
CA LEU A 107 -7.51 -18.73 16.48
C LEU A 107 -6.67 -19.50 15.44
N THR A 108 -5.71 -18.84 14.78
CA THR A 108 -4.79 -19.52 13.85
C THR A 108 -3.82 -20.45 14.60
N GLY A 109 -3.48 -20.13 15.85
CA GLY A 109 -2.39 -20.82 16.56
C GLY A 109 -1.01 -20.60 15.92
N LEU A 110 -0.88 -19.62 15.02
CA LEU A 110 0.40 -19.22 14.43
C LEU A 110 1.07 -18.13 15.28
N PRO A 111 2.41 -18.09 15.32
CA PRO A 111 3.13 -16.98 15.94
C PRO A 111 2.84 -15.69 15.16
N PHE A 112 2.57 -14.58 15.87
CA PHE A 112 2.28 -13.31 15.22
C PHE A 112 2.91 -12.12 15.94
N PHE A 113 3.20 -11.07 15.17
CA PHE A 113 3.38 -9.70 15.67
C PHE A 113 2.13 -8.91 15.34
N LEU A 114 1.55 -8.24 16.34
CA LEU A 114 0.47 -7.30 16.17
C LEU A 114 0.92 -5.91 16.63
N LEU A 115 1.13 -5.01 15.67
CA LEU A 115 1.47 -3.61 15.93
C LEU A 115 0.24 -2.73 15.70
N VAL A 116 -0.27 -2.13 16.79
CA VAL A 116 -1.45 -1.26 16.77
C VAL A 116 -1.02 0.18 17.02
N MET A 117 -1.14 1.05 16.01
CA MET A 117 -0.90 2.50 16.10
C MET A 117 -2.07 3.23 15.41
N LEU A 118 -2.64 4.28 16.03
CA LEU A 118 -3.85 4.99 15.58
C LEU A 118 -3.60 6.51 15.53
N PRO A 119 -4.26 7.35 14.69
CA PRO A 119 -4.55 7.22 13.24
C PRO A 119 -4.41 8.54 12.40
N LEU A 120 -4.48 8.44 11.04
CA LEU A 120 -5.24 9.30 10.09
C LEU A 120 -5.40 8.72 8.65
N LYS A 121 -6.21 9.37 7.79
CA LYS A 121 -6.97 8.81 6.62
C LYS A 121 -6.48 9.23 5.22
N GLY A 122 -6.82 8.42 4.20
CA GLY A 122 -6.74 8.80 2.78
C GLY A 122 -7.31 7.77 1.79
N ASP A 123 -6.40 7.14 1.05
CA ASP A 123 -6.56 6.30 -0.15
C ASP A 123 -6.51 4.79 0.10
N GLN A 124 -6.25 4.36 1.35
CA GLN A 124 -6.05 2.95 1.73
C GLN A 124 -7.12 1.98 1.23
N LEU A 125 -8.40 2.38 1.18
CA LEU A 125 -9.48 1.53 0.68
C LEU A 125 -9.34 1.25 -0.83
N LEU A 126 -8.94 2.25 -1.62
CA LEU A 126 -8.71 2.06 -3.04
C LEU A 126 -7.46 1.22 -3.26
N ASN A 127 -6.41 1.47 -2.47
CA ASN A 127 -5.18 0.69 -2.51
C ASN A 127 -5.43 -0.78 -2.14
N SER A 128 -6.26 -1.07 -1.13
CA SER A 128 -6.58 -2.47 -0.76
C SER A 128 -7.31 -3.19 -1.89
N LYS A 129 -8.29 -2.54 -2.51
CA LYS A 129 -9.04 -3.11 -3.63
C LYS A 129 -8.16 -3.34 -4.85
N LEU A 130 -7.29 -2.40 -5.19
CA LEU A 130 -6.32 -2.57 -6.27
C LEU A 130 -5.45 -3.81 -6.03
N MET A 131 -4.90 -3.95 -4.81
CA MET A 131 -4.00 -5.04 -4.46
C MET A 131 -4.70 -6.41 -4.37
N ALA A 132 -5.92 -6.46 -3.84
CA ALA A 132 -6.67 -7.71 -3.68
C ALA A 132 -7.40 -8.15 -4.94
N MET A 133 -8.04 -7.23 -5.67
CA MET A 133 -8.90 -7.56 -6.80
C MET A 133 -8.13 -7.63 -8.13
N GLU A 134 -7.32 -6.60 -8.43
CA GLU A 134 -6.56 -6.53 -9.69
C GLU A 134 -5.21 -7.24 -9.56
N GLY A 135 -4.43 -6.85 -8.55
CA GLY A 135 -3.10 -7.43 -8.32
C GLY A 135 -3.15 -8.86 -7.79
N ARG A 136 -4.23 -9.25 -7.10
CA ARG A 136 -4.40 -10.54 -6.41
C ARG A 136 -3.14 -10.93 -5.62
N VAL A 137 -2.60 -9.98 -4.87
CA VAL A 137 -1.40 -10.18 -4.02
C VAL A 137 -1.74 -10.35 -2.53
N GLY A 138 -3.03 -10.36 -2.21
CA GLY A 138 -3.57 -10.56 -0.87
C GLY A 138 -5.06 -10.90 -0.90
N VAL A 139 -5.62 -11.18 0.28
CA VAL A 139 -7.05 -11.45 0.48
C VAL A 139 -7.61 -10.39 1.42
N GLU A 140 -8.82 -9.91 1.11
CA GLU A 140 -9.54 -9.01 2.01
C GLU A 140 -10.24 -9.82 3.10
N VAL A 141 -10.18 -9.31 4.33
CA VAL A 141 -11.02 -9.81 5.42
C VAL A 141 -12.46 -9.43 5.09
N ASN A 142 -13.38 -10.41 5.18
CA ASN A 142 -14.80 -10.15 4.98
C ASN A 142 -15.28 -9.12 6.00
N ARG A 143 -16.07 -8.17 5.50
CA ARG A 143 -16.63 -7.08 6.30
C ARG A 143 -18.11 -6.99 6.03
N ARG A 144 -18.86 -6.63 7.06
CA ARG A 144 -20.28 -6.33 6.97
C ARG A 144 -20.53 -5.10 6.10
N ASP A 145 -21.57 -5.13 5.28
CA ASP A 145 -21.86 -4.04 4.34
C ASP A 145 -22.32 -2.75 5.05
N GLU A 146 -23.01 -2.85 6.19
CA GLU A 146 -23.61 -1.68 6.84
C GLU A 146 -22.58 -0.79 7.56
N ASP A 147 -21.59 -1.40 8.22
CA ASP A 147 -20.67 -0.70 9.12
C ASP A 147 -19.19 -1.03 8.88
N GLY A 148 -18.89 -1.96 7.97
CA GLY A 148 -17.52 -2.39 7.67
C GLY A 148 -16.86 -3.22 8.78
N TYR A 149 -17.63 -3.68 9.76
CA TYR A 149 -17.18 -4.51 10.87
C TYR A 149 -16.76 -5.90 10.40
N PHE A 150 -15.69 -6.44 10.97
CA PHE A 150 -15.29 -7.84 10.83
C PHE A 150 -15.24 -8.54 12.20
N GLY A 151 -15.57 -9.82 12.25
CA GLY A 151 -15.37 -10.67 13.43
C GLY A 151 -14.04 -11.41 13.41
N LYS A 152 -13.68 -12.02 14.54
CA LYS A 152 -12.51 -12.89 14.65
C LYS A 152 -12.54 -14.06 13.67
N GLU A 153 -13.72 -14.62 13.37
CA GLU A 153 -13.87 -15.69 12.38
C GLU A 153 -13.53 -15.21 10.96
N ASP A 154 -13.88 -13.98 10.60
CA ASP A 154 -13.54 -13.40 9.28
C ASP A 154 -12.02 -13.25 9.13
N VAL A 155 -11.34 -12.80 10.19
CA VAL A 155 -9.88 -12.70 10.24
C VAL A 155 -9.24 -14.08 10.14
N PHE A 156 -9.73 -15.04 10.93
CA PHE A 156 -9.23 -16.40 10.94
C PHE A 156 -9.36 -17.05 9.56
N GLU A 157 -10.53 -16.99 8.91
CA GLU A 157 -10.73 -17.59 7.60
C GLU A 157 -9.87 -16.91 6.52
N ALA A 158 -9.72 -15.59 6.55
CA ALA A 158 -8.84 -14.88 5.64
C ALA A 158 -7.38 -15.34 5.78
N VAL A 159 -6.84 -15.39 7.01
CA VAL A 159 -5.47 -15.88 7.24
C VAL A 159 -5.35 -17.34 6.83
N LYS A 160 -6.32 -18.16 7.23
CA LYS A 160 -6.32 -19.60 6.97
C LYS A 160 -6.28 -19.92 5.48
N SER A 161 -7.04 -19.17 4.69
CA SER A 161 -7.09 -19.29 3.23
C SER A 161 -5.73 -19.08 2.56
N ILE A 162 -4.77 -18.42 3.22
CA ILE A 162 -3.42 -18.16 2.71
C ILE A 162 -2.37 -19.08 3.36
N THR A 163 -2.54 -19.42 4.64
CA THR A 163 -1.50 -20.10 5.43
C THR A 163 -1.62 -21.62 5.46
N TYR A 164 -2.83 -22.19 5.51
CA TYR A 164 -3.00 -23.65 5.55
C TYR A 164 -3.39 -24.22 4.19
N GLU A 165 -4.13 -23.47 3.39
CA GLU A 165 -4.67 -23.93 2.11
C GLU A 165 -3.76 -23.57 0.92
N VAL A 166 -2.45 -23.75 1.09
CA VAL A 166 -1.41 -23.20 0.18
C VAL A 166 -1.50 -23.65 -1.27
N ASP A 167 -2.03 -24.85 -1.53
CA ASP A 167 -2.19 -25.41 -2.87
C ASP A 167 -3.54 -25.11 -3.52
N LYS A 168 -4.46 -24.48 -2.76
CA LYS A 168 -5.78 -24.08 -3.23
C LYS A 168 -5.82 -22.59 -3.57
N GLU A 169 -6.85 -22.20 -4.30
CA GLU A 169 -7.17 -20.78 -4.44
C GLU A 169 -7.83 -20.27 -3.14
N PRO A 170 -7.53 -19.03 -2.70
CA PRO A 170 -6.69 -18.04 -3.38
C PRO A 170 -5.18 -18.14 -3.09
N ALA A 171 -4.73 -18.97 -2.14
CA ALA A 171 -3.33 -18.99 -1.69
C ALA A 171 -2.31 -19.16 -2.82
N LYS A 172 -2.60 -20.07 -3.76
CA LYS A 172 -1.70 -20.39 -4.86
C LYS A 172 -1.41 -19.16 -5.72
N SER A 173 -2.46 -18.51 -6.24
CA SER A 173 -2.32 -17.31 -7.07
C SER A 173 -1.77 -16.12 -6.29
N VAL A 174 -2.20 -15.94 -5.04
CA VAL A 174 -1.69 -14.87 -4.16
C VAL A 174 -0.19 -15.00 -3.94
N ARG A 175 0.32 -16.19 -3.63
CA ARG A 175 1.76 -16.41 -3.40
C ARG A 175 2.58 -16.23 -4.68
N GLU A 176 2.07 -16.69 -5.82
CA GLU A 176 2.72 -16.50 -7.11
C GLU A 176 2.79 -15.01 -7.48
N ASN A 177 1.68 -14.29 -7.36
CA ASN A 177 1.61 -12.87 -7.69
C ASN A 177 2.40 -12.02 -6.70
N HIS A 178 2.40 -12.37 -5.40
CA HIS A 178 3.25 -11.72 -4.41
C HIS A 178 4.73 -11.86 -4.78
N LYS A 179 5.16 -13.04 -5.26
CA LYS A 179 6.53 -13.23 -5.75
C LYS A 179 6.82 -12.35 -6.96
N LYS A 180 5.94 -12.33 -7.97
CA LYS A 180 6.09 -11.46 -9.15
C LYS A 180 6.18 -9.98 -8.77
N CYS A 181 5.30 -9.54 -7.87
CA CYS A 181 5.28 -8.18 -7.36
C CYS A 181 6.58 -7.85 -6.62
N LYS A 182 7.06 -8.74 -5.74
CA LYS A 182 8.35 -8.58 -5.06
C LYS A 182 9.50 -8.47 -6.06
N ASP A 183 9.58 -9.37 -7.03
CA ASP A 183 10.65 -9.40 -8.03
C ASP A 183 10.64 -8.12 -8.88
N PHE A 184 9.45 -7.61 -9.25
CA PHE A 184 9.29 -6.32 -9.92
C PHE A 184 9.73 -5.15 -9.04
N MET A 185 9.26 -5.08 -7.80
CA MET A 185 9.56 -4.01 -6.86
C MET A 185 11.05 -3.93 -6.53
N GLN A 186 11.75 -5.06 -6.53
CA GLN A 186 13.19 -5.15 -6.28
C GLN A 186 14.04 -5.06 -7.56
N ASN A 187 13.42 -4.79 -8.71
CA ASN A 187 14.15 -4.66 -9.97
C ASN A 187 14.81 -3.28 -10.10
N ASN A 188 16.12 -3.23 -9.84
CA ASN A 188 16.91 -2.01 -9.91
C ASN A 188 16.98 -1.40 -11.32
N GLU A 189 16.90 -2.19 -12.39
CA GLU A 189 16.90 -1.67 -13.75
C GLU A 189 15.63 -0.85 -14.01
N ILE A 190 14.47 -1.37 -13.60
CA ILE A 190 13.18 -0.67 -13.72
C ILE A 190 13.19 0.59 -12.85
N GLN A 191 13.63 0.50 -11.60
CA GLN A 191 13.70 1.67 -10.72
C GLN A 191 14.63 2.75 -11.29
N ASN A 192 15.83 2.37 -11.74
CA ASN A 192 16.81 3.29 -12.32
C ASN A 192 16.31 3.92 -13.63
N LYS A 193 15.53 3.17 -14.43
CA LYS A 193 14.90 3.70 -15.63
C LYS A 193 13.95 4.86 -15.30
N TYR A 194 13.08 4.70 -14.30
CA TYR A 194 12.18 5.79 -13.89
C TYR A 194 12.92 7.04 -13.42
N ILE A 195 14.05 6.87 -12.71
CA ILE A 195 14.90 7.99 -12.29
C ILE A 195 15.59 8.65 -13.49
N THR A 196 16.13 7.86 -14.42
CA THR A 196 16.79 8.38 -15.63
C THR A 196 15.81 9.16 -16.50
N ASP A 197 14.63 8.57 -16.77
CA ASP A 197 13.56 9.21 -17.53
C ASP A 197 13.10 10.52 -16.85
N LEU A 198 13.07 10.57 -15.52
CA LEU A 198 12.76 11.80 -14.77
C LEU A 198 13.83 12.87 -14.98
N ILE A 199 15.10 12.52 -14.88
CA ILE A 199 16.23 13.44 -15.07
C ILE A 199 16.19 14.05 -16.47
N GLU A 200 16.03 13.23 -17.50
CA GLU A 200 15.94 13.70 -18.90
C GLU A 200 14.76 14.66 -19.09
N LYS A 201 13.59 14.33 -18.52
CA LYS A 201 12.41 15.20 -18.60
C LYS A 201 12.62 16.52 -17.88
N LEU A 202 13.21 16.53 -16.69
CA LEU A 202 13.52 17.75 -15.94
C LEU A 202 14.52 18.63 -16.69
N GLN A 203 15.57 18.04 -17.28
CA GLN A 203 16.53 18.77 -18.13
C GLN A 203 15.81 19.42 -19.32
N SER A 204 14.90 18.70 -20.00
CA SER A 204 14.13 19.25 -21.13
C SER A 204 13.26 20.45 -20.75
N LEU A 205 12.76 20.52 -19.51
CA LEU A 205 11.98 21.65 -19.01
C LEU A 205 12.87 22.87 -18.72
N SER A 206 14.08 22.64 -18.19
CA SER A 206 15.04 23.71 -17.93
C SER A 206 15.45 24.44 -19.21
N HIS A 207 15.62 23.71 -20.32
CA HIS A 207 15.95 24.28 -21.62
C HIS A 207 14.80 25.03 -22.30
N LYS A 208 13.55 24.80 -21.89
CA LYS A 208 12.36 25.51 -22.41
C LYS A 208 12.01 26.80 -21.65
N THR A 209 12.68 27.06 -20.52
CA THR A 209 12.38 28.21 -19.64
C THR A 209 13.35 29.38 -19.86
N ILE A 210 14.28 29.23 -20.80
CA ILE A 210 15.08 30.34 -21.34
C ILE A 210 14.33 30.83 -22.58
N TYR A 211 14.07 32.14 -22.66
CA TYR A 211 13.21 32.90 -23.59
C TYR A 211 11.79 33.20 -23.11
#